data_AF-A0A370N654-F1
#
_entry.id   AF-A0A370N654-F1
#
_cell.length_a   1.000
_cell.length_b   1.000
_cell.length_c   1.000
_cell.angle_alpha   90.00
_cell.angle_beta   90.00
_cell.angle_gamma   90.00
#
_symmetry.space_group_name_H-M   'P 1'
#
loop_
_entity.id
_entity.type
_entity.pdbx_description
1 polymer ?
#
loop_
_entity_poly.entity_id
_entity_poly.type
_entity_poly.pdbx_seq_one_letter_code
_entity_poly.pdbx_strand_id
1 'polypeptide(L)'
;MWDKIEHDGYEVWVLPILAYGPPAPATLWHYSAYICRHGADAHLVGQSIRFDELVATFHSEEEAREAGYVEGKRRVDMIVKGG
;
A
#
# COMPACT_ATOMS: atom_id res chain seq x y z
N MET A 1 -8.16 -4.08 6.97
CA MET A 1 -7.89 -2.90 7.84
C MET A 1 -6.63 -2.21 7.29
N TRP A 2 -6.52 -0.89 7.40
CA TRP A 2 -5.25 -0.20 7.08
C TRP A 2 -4.18 -0.65 8.06
N ASP A 3 -3.01 -0.96 7.54
CA ASP A 3 -1.82 -1.26 8.33
C ASP A 3 -0.60 -0.56 7.72
N LYS A 4 0.47 -0.40 8.50
CA LYS A 4 1.66 0.33 8.04
C LYS A 4 2.97 -0.28 8.49
N ILE A 5 4.00 0.03 7.70
CA ILE A 5 5.41 -0.13 8.08
C ILE A 5 6.15 1.21 7.97
N GLU A 6 7.28 1.30 8.67
CA GLU A 6 8.21 2.41 8.53
C GLU A 6 9.40 2.01 7.66
N HIS A 7 9.85 2.92 6.81
CA HIS A 7 11.01 2.73 5.94
C HIS A 7 11.66 4.08 5.62
N ASP A 8 12.94 4.25 5.97
CA ASP A 8 13.75 5.45 5.67
C ASP A 8 13.11 6.80 6.02
N GLY A 9 12.43 6.87 7.17
CA GLY A 9 11.75 8.10 7.64
C GLY A 9 10.42 8.39 6.96
N TYR A 10 9.89 7.41 6.23
CA TYR A 10 8.55 7.40 5.66
C TYR A 10 7.71 6.30 6.29
N GLU A 11 6.40 6.45 6.17
CA GLU A 11 5.42 5.41 6.46
C GLU A 11 4.80 4.93 5.15
N VAL A 12 4.68 3.62 5.02
CA VAL A 12 3.97 2.96 3.93
C VAL A 12 2.70 2.33 4.50
N TRP A 13 1.56 2.90 4.16
CA TRP A 13 0.24 2.43 4.57
C TRP A 13 -0.36 1.57 3.46
N VAL A 14 -0.88 0.39 3.79
CA VAL A 14 -1.49 -0.52 2.82
C VAL A 14 -2.85 -1.01 3.33
N LEU A 15 -3.83 -0.97 2.43
CA LEU A 15 -5.14 -1.56 2.59
C LEU A 15 -5.34 -2.61 1.49
N PRO A 16 -5.30 -3.89 1.85
CA PRO A 16 -5.85 -4.95 1.01
C PRO A 16 -7.34 -4.71 0.78
N ILE A 17 -7.77 -4.84 -0.47
CA ILE A 17 -9.17 -4.71 -0.87
C ILE A 17 -9.56 -5.93 -1.71
N LEU A 18 -10.82 -6.35 -1.61
CA LEU A 18 -11.33 -7.43 -2.47
C LEU A 18 -11.33 -6.95 -3.93
N ALA A 19 -10.90 -7.80 -4.85
CA ALA A 19 -10.95 -7.52 -6.28
C ALA A 19 -12.39 -7.47 -6.81
N TYR A 20 -13.28 -8.24 -6.19
CA TYR A 20 -14.71 -8.28 -6.47
C TYR A 20 -15.48 -8.61 -5.20
N GLY A 21 -16.70 -8.09 -5.11
CA GLY A 21 -17.65 -8.45 -4.05
C GLY A 21 -18.76 -9.37 -4.58
N PRO A 22 -19.45 -10.11 -3.70
CA PRO A 22 -19.11 -10.42 -2.29
C PRO A 22 -17.96 -11.44 -2.15
N PRO A 23 -17.35 -11.61 -0.96
CA PRO A 23 -16.31 -12.61 -0.73
C PRO A 23 -16.79 -14.03 -1.02
N ALA A 24 -16.02 -14.79 -1.80
CA ALA A 24 -16.13 -16.21 -2.07
C ALA A 24 -14.83 -16.96 -1.69
N PRO A 25 -14.82 -18.30 -1.60
CA PRO A 25 -13.62 -19.07 -1.22
C PRO A 25 -12.39 -18.85 -2.11
N ALA A 26 -12.58 -18.41 -3.37
CA ALA A 26 -11.52 -18.03 -4.29
C ALA A 26 -11.46 -16.51 -4.49
N THR A 27 -11.70 -15.71 -3.44
CA THR A 27 -11.62 -14.25 -3.57
C THR A 27 -10.20 -13.81 -3.82
N LEU A 28 -10.05 -13.02 -4.86
CA LEU A 28 -8.82 -12.33 -5.18
C LEU A 28 -8.78 -10.95 -4.52
N TRP A 29 -7.56 -10.47 -4.32
CA TRP A 29 -7.27 -9.23 -3.61
C TRP A 29 -6.48 -8.28 -4.48
N HIS A 30 -6.71 -6.99 -4.28
CA HIS A 30 -5.90 -5.87 -4.73
C HIS A 30 -5.36 -5.14 -3.49
N TYR A 31 -4.64 -4.05 -3.70
CA TYR A 31 -4.36 -3.11 -2.61
C TYR A 31 -4.50 -1.65 -3.05
N SER A 32 -4.86 -0.80 -2.09
CA SER A 32 -4.63 0.64 -2.14
C SER A 32 -3.62 1.00 -1.07
N ALA A 33 -2.76 1.98 -1.34
CA ALA A 33 -1.67 2.32 -0.47
C ALA A 33 -1.32 3.82 -0.50
N TYR A 34 -0.63 4.27 0.55
CA TYR A 34 -0.11 5.62 0.70
C TYR A 34 1.35 5.59 1.15
N ILE A 35 2.11 6.60 0.74
CA ILE A 35 3.43 6.92 1.29
C ILE A 35 3.33 8.32 1.89
N CYS A 36 3.71 8.48 3.15
CA CYS A 36 3.82 9.79 3.79
C CYS A 36 5.12 9.88 4.61
N ARG A 37 5.53 11.09 4.99
CA ARG A 37 6.63 11.25 5.96
C ARG A 37 6.18 10.72 7.31
N HIS A 38 7.13 10.20 8.10
CA HIS A 38 6.83 9.72 9.44
C HIS A 38 6.09 10.78 10.28
N GLY A 39 4.96 10.38 10.90
CA GLY A 39 4.09 11.27 11.68
C GLY A 39 3.15 12.18 10.88
N ALA A 40 3.19 12.16 9.54
CA ALA A 40 2.20 12.85 8.71
C ALA A 40 0.92 12.02 8.55
N ASP A 41 -0.22 12.68 8.34
CA ASP A 41 -1.49 11.98 8.15
C ASP A 41 -1.59 11.46 6.71
N ALA A 42 -1.53 10.13 6.56
CA ALA A 42 -1.59 9.47 5.27
C ALA A 42 -2.89 9.71 4.50
N HIS A 43 -3.98 10.05 5.19
CA HIS A 43 -5.30 10.21 4.60
C HIS A 43 -5.66 11.68 4.27
N LEU A 44 -4.76 12.63 4.55
CA LEU A 44 -4.93 14.04 4.18
C LEU A 44 -4.28 14.37 2.83
N VAL A 45 -5.02 15.12 2.02
CA VAL A 45 -4.54 15.61 0.71
C VAL A 45 -3.29 16.46 0.88
N GLY A 46 -2.26 16.20 0.07
CA GLY A 46 -1.00 16.94 0.09
C GLY A 46 0.01 16.47 1.14
N GLN A 47 -0.36 15.51 2.00
CA GLN A 47 0.55 14.91 2.99
C GLN A 47 1.00 13.49 2.62
N SER A 48 0.41 12.92 1.56
CA SER A 48 0.74 11.58 1.10
C SER A 48 0.76 11.46 -0.43
N ILE A 49 1.47 10.44 -0.90
CA ILE A 49 1.45 9.97 -2.27
C ILE A 49 0.64 8.69 -2.29
N ARG A 50 -0.50 8.70 -3.00
CA ARG A 50 -1.34 7.52 -3.18
C ARG A 50 -0.82 6.64 -4.30
N PHE A 51 -0.95 5.34 -4.12
CA PHE A 51 -0.75 4.35 -5.18
C PHE A 51 -1.62 3.12 -4.96
N ASP A 52 -1.85 2.34 -6.01
CA ASP A 52 -2.70 1.16 -5.99
C ASP A 52 -2.23 0.14 -7.03
N GLU A 53 -2.62 -1.10 -6.83
CA GLU A 53 -2.51 -2.18 -7.80
C GLU A 53 -3.89 -2.81 -7.95
N LEU A 54 -4.60 -2.38 -9.00
CA LEU A 54 -5.96 -2.80 -9.33
C LEU A 54 -6.01 -3.71 -10.57
N VAL A 55 -4.86 -4.06 -11.14
CA VAL A 55 -4.76 -4.93 -12.33
C VAL A 55 -4.33 -6.33 -11.91
N ALA A 56 -3.22 -6.44 -11.19
CA ALA A 56 -2.77 -7.71 -10.64
C ALA A 56 -3.62 -8.11 -9.42
N THR A 57 -3.87 -9.41 -9.30
CA THR A 57 -4.65 -10.00 -8.22
C THR A 57 -3.81 -10.92 -7.36
N PHE A 58 -4.03 -10.86 -6.05
CA PHE A 58 -3.38 -11.70 -5.04
C PHE A 58 -4.37 -12.71 -4.46
N HIS A 59 -3.88 -13.85 -3.99
CA HIS A 59 -4.71 -14.96 -3.50
C HIS A 59 -5.09 -14.82 -2.02
N SER A 60 -4.50 -13.85 -1.32
CA SER A 60 -4.82 -13.58 0.08
C SER A 60 -4.69 -12.10 0.43
N GLU A 61 -5.35 -11.72 1.53
CA GLU A 61 -5.22 -10.39 2.13
C GLU A 61 -3.77 -10.05 2.49
N GLU A 62 -3.03 -11.04 3.02
CA GLU A 62 -1.64 -10.90 3.44
C GLU A 62 -0.71 -10.72 2.23
N GLU A 63 -0.90 -11.50 1.17
CA GLU A 63 -0.11 -11.38 -0.07
C GLU A 63 -0.29 -10.00 -0.71
N ALA A 64 -1.53 -9.48 -0.77
CA ALA A 64 -1.79 -8.13 -1.25
C ALA A 64 -1.12 -7.06 -0.38
N ARG A 65 -1.12 -7.26 0.95
CA ARG A 65 -0.47 -6.33 1.89
C ARG A 65 1.03 -6.29 1.67
N GLU A 66 1.68 -7.45 1.62
CA GLU A 66 3.13 -7.55 1.44
C GLU A 66 3.57 -6.99 0.08
N ALA A 67 2.79 -7.24 -0.97
CA ALA A 67 3.04 -6.63 -2.27
C ALA A 67 3.01 -5.09 -2.20
N GLY A 68 2.02 -4.52 -1.50
CA GLY A 68 1.94 -3.08 -1.24
C GLY A 68 3.14 -2.54 -0.45
N TYR A 69 3.62 -3.27 0.56
CA TYR A 69 4.80 -2.90 1.33
C TYR A 69 6.09 -2.94 0.49
N VAL A 70 6.27 -3.97 -0.34
CA VAL A 70 7.44 -4.09 -1.23
C VAL A 70 7.48 -2.93 -2.23
N GLU A 71 6.35 -2.65 -2.90
CA GLU A 71 6.28 -1.55 -3.86
C GLU A 71 6.43 -0.18 -3.17
N GLY A 72 5.84 -0.01 -1.98
CA GLY A 72 5.98 1.20 -1.18
C GLY A 72 7.43 1.50 -0.80
N LYS A 73 8.16 0.50 -0.30
CA LYS A 73 9.61 0.63 0.00
C LYS A 73 10.40 0.99 -1.26
N ARG A 74 10.14 0.32 -2.38
CA ARG A 74 10.80 0.62 -3.66
C ARG A 74 10.58 2.08 -4.09
N ARG A 75 9.38 2.62 -3.88
CA ARG A 75 9.08 4.04 -4.17
C ARG A 75 9.78 4.99 -3.22
N VAL A 76 9.81 4.69 -1.92
CA VAL A 76 10.58 5.49 -0.95
C VAL A 76 12.06 5.52 -1.34
N ASP A 77 12.66 4.39 -1.68
CA ASP A 77 14.06 4.33 -2.12
C ASP A 77 14.32 5.23 -3.33
N MET A 78 13.39 5.30 -4.29
CA MET A 78 13.51 6.20 -5.45
C MET A 78 13.40 7.68 -5.05
N ILE A 79 12.50 8.01 -4.12
CA ILE A 79 12.35 9.39 -3.60
C ILE A 79 13.62 9.81 -2.86
N VAL A 80 14.20 8.94 -2.05
CA VAL A 80 15.41 9.22 -1.26
C VAL A 80 16.65 9.32 -2.14
N LYS A 81 16.81 8.44 -3.13
CA LYS A 81 17.97 8.45 -4.04
C LYS A 81 17.93 9.54 -5.10
N GLY A 82 16.74 10.00 -5.47
CA GLY A 82 16.54 11.07 -6.46
C GLY A 82 16.47 12.48 -5.87
N GLY A 83 16.55 12.60 -4.54
CA GLY A 83 16.53 13.86 -3.80
C GLY A 83 17.90 14.44 -3.50
#